data_AF-A0A1M3CZU2-F1
#
_entry.id   AF-A0A1M3CZU2-F1
#
_cell.length_a   1.000
_cell.length_b   1.000
_cell.length_c   1.000
_cell.angle_alpha   90.00
_cell.angle_beta   90.00
_cell.angle_gamma   90.00
#
_symmetry.space_group_name_H-M   'P 1'
#
loop_
_entity.id
_entity.type
_entity.pdbx_description
1 polymer ?
#
loop_
_entity_poly.entity_id
_entity_poly.type
_entity_poly.pdbx_seq_one_letter_code
_entity_poly.pdbx_strand_id
1 'polypeptide(L)'
;MKVLTLSIKQQWFDEIRAGKKTIETREIKPTTASKYIEYSYNGERIKESQITDDMEGVEAIPIKYDAIKFLTGAYEGTRPSMIVEVTGEEVYILTDEETGEDLVYENNGVEYVAAEIVYSLGKIIE
;
A
#
# COMPACT_ATOMS: atom_id res chain seq x y z
N MET A 1 -12.40 13.58 -4.65
CA MET A 1 -11.90 12.70 -3.59
C MET A 1 -11.62 11.33 -4.18
N LYS A 2 -10.34 10.97 -4.34
CA LYS A 2 -9.89 9.64 -4.73
C LYS A 2 -9.79 8.77 -3.48
N VAL A 3 -10.58 7.70 -3.44
CA VAL A 3 -10.74 6.86 -2.24
C VAL A 3 -10.23 5.45 -2.49
N LEU A 4 -9.32 4.97 -1.64
CA LEU A 4 -8.88 3.57 -1.62
C LEU A 4 -9.80 2.76 -0.71
N THR A 5 -10.29 1.61 -1.14
CA THR A 5 -11.13 0.74 -0.29
C THR A 5 -10.33 -0.45 0.20
N LEU A 6 -10.20 -0.59 1.52
CA LEU A 6 -9.42 -1.66 2.17
C LEU A 6 -10.29 -2.47 3.15
N SER A 7 -10.15 -3.78 3.08
CA SER A 7 -10.66 -4.67 4.13
C SER A 7 -9.67 -4.72 5.29
N ILE A 8 -10.16 -4.63 6.53
CA ILE A 8 -9.33 -4.63 7.72
C ILE A 8 -9.94 -5.51 8.82
N LYS A 9 -9.09 -6.06 9.71
CA LYS A 9 -9.55 -6.79 10.90
C LYS A 9 -10.26 -5.83 11.85
N GLN A 10 -11.27 -6.36 12.57
CA GLN A 10 -12.09 -5.57 13.51
C GLN A 10 -11.24 -4.82 14.55
N GLN A 11 -10.23 -5.48 15.13
CA GLN A 11 -9.35 -4.84 16.12
C GLN A 11 -8.72 -3.53 15.59
N TRP A 12 -8.15 -3.55 14.38
CA TRP A 12 -7.50 -2.37 13.81
C TRP A 12 -8.50 -1.29 13.40
N PHE A 13 -9.69 -1.70 12.96
CA PHE A 13 -10.79 -0.77 12.72
C PHE A 13 -11.14 0.00 13.99
N ASP A 14 -11.27 -0.70 15.12
CA ASP A 14 -11.59 -0.09 16.40
C ASP A 14 -10.45 0.79 16.94
N GLU A 15 -9.18 0.41 16.70
CA GLU A 15 -8.01 1.22 17.07
C GLU A 15 -7.91 2.52 16.25
N ILE A 16 -8.15 2.48 14.93
CA ILE A 16 -8.22 3.68 14.08
C ILE A 16 -9.40 4.55 14.50
N ARG A 17 -10.57 3.95 14.73
CA ARG A 17 -11.76 4.65 15.23
C ARG A 17 -11.52 5.36 16.56
N ALA A 18 -10.72 4.76 17.44
CA ALA A 18 -10.33 5.34 18.72
C ALA A 18 -9.18 6.35 18.62
N GLY A 19 -8.62 6.61 17.43
CA GLY A 19 -7.49 7.51 17.22
C GLY A 19 -6.14 6.96 17.74
N LYS A 20 -6.06 5.68 18.08
CA LYS A 20 -4.80 5.01 18.49
C LYS A 20 -4.00 4.56 17.28
N LYS A 21 -4.74 4.01 16.30
CA LYS A 21 -4.38 3.66 14.92
C LYS A 21 -4.14 4.85 13.99
N THR A 22 -2.94 5.41 13.83
CA THR A 22 -2.72 6.55 12.90
C THR A 22 -1.96 6.21 11.62
N ILE A 23 -1.58 4.94 11.44
CA ILE A 23 -0.83 4.47 10.28
C ILE A 23 -1.49 3.19 9.76
N GLU A 24 -1.64 3.07 8.43
CA GLU A 24 -2.02 1.82 7.76
C GLU A 24 -0.89 1.36 6.83
N THR A 25 -0.49 0.10 6.96
CA THR A 25 0.58 -0.51 6.18
C THR A 25 0.04 -1.63 5.30
N ARG A 26 0.51 -1.73 4.06
CA ARG A 26 0.16 -2.82 3.12
C ARG A 26 1.38 -3.28 2.35
N GLU A 27 1.60 -4.59 2.33
CA GLU A 27 2.53 -5.24 1.42
C GLU A 27 2.12 -4.99 -0.04
N ILE A 28 3.08 -4.61 -0.87
CA ILE A 28 2.90 -4.38 -2.31
C ILE A 28 3.13 -5.71 -3.03
N LYS A 29 2.04 -6.42 -3.31
CA LYS A 29 2.06 -7.67 -4.09
C LYS A 29 1.86 -7.37 -5.57
N PRO A 30 2.43 -8.16 -6.51
CA PRO A 30 2.26 -7.93 -7.95
C PRO A 30 0.78 -7.84 -8.35
N THR A 31 -0.06 -8.72 -7.78
CA THR A 31 -1.51 -8.75 -8.02
C THR A 31 -2.27 -7.51 -7.53
N THR A 32 -1.69 -6.72 -6.63
CA THR A 32 -2.32 -5.53 -6.02
C THR A 32 -1.50 -4.24 -6.18
N ALA A 33 -0.32 -4.29 -6.79
CA ALA A 33 0.62 -3.18 -6.88
C ALA A 33 -0.01 -1.96 -7.54
N SER A 34 -0.82 -2.17 -8.59
CA SER A 34 -1.58 -1.12 -9.28
C SER A 34 -2.56 -0.31 -8.41
N LYS A 35 -2.87 -0.78 -7.19
CA LYS A 35 -3.65 -0.02 -6.20
C LYS A 35 -2.80 0.92 -5.35
N TYR A 36 -1.49 0.72 -5.33
CA TYR A 36 -0.59 1.37 -4.38
C TYR A 36 0.49 2.19 -5.06
N ILE A 37 1.00 1.74 -6.21
CA ILE A 37 2.12 2.39 -6.90
C ILE A 37 1.91 2.50 -8.42
N GLU A 38 2.59 3.47 -9.02
CA GLU A 38 2.89 3.56 -10.45
C GLU A 38 4.41 3.42 -10.63
N TYR A 39 4.87 2.83 -11.73
CA TYR A 39 6.29 2.75 -12.04
C TYR A 39 6.72 3.94 -12.92
N SER A 40 7.88 4.51 -12.61
CA SER A 40 8.51 5.60 -13.35
C SER A 40 9.91 5.20 -13.77
N TYR A 41 10.31 5.51 -14.99
CA TYR A 41 11.67 5.32 -15.48
C TYR A 41 12.10 6.57 -16.24
N ASN A 42 13.22 7.18 -15.82
CA ASN A 42 13.69 8.46 -16.37
C ASN A 42 12.62 9.57 -16.36
N GLY A 43 11.74 9.57 -15.36
CA GLY A 43 10.66 10.54 -15.21
C GLY A 43 9.41 10.25 -16.06
N GLU A 44 9.40 9.17 -16.84
CA GLU A 44 8.22 8.74 -17.61
C GLU A 44 7.52 7.56 -16.95
N ARG A 45 6.18 7.58 -16.97
CA ARG A 45 5.37 6.48 -16.45
C ARG A 45 5.48 5.28 -17.37
N ILE A 46 5.81 4.12 -16.80
CA ILE A 46 5.91 2.85 -17.51
C ILE A 46 4.99 1.80 -16.89
N LYS A 47 4.65 0.78 -17.66
CA LYS A 47 3.95 -0.41 -17.14
C LYS A 47 4.96 -1.36 -16.53
N GLU A 48 4.53 -2.12 -15.52
CA GLU A 48 5.30 -3.20 -14.92
C GLU A 48 5.86 -4.19 -15.96
N SER A 49 5.05 -4.54 -16.96
CA SER A 49 5.45 -5.46 -18.04
C SER A 49 6.55 -4.92 -18.97
N GLN A 50 6.96 -3.66 -18.80
CA GLN A 50 8.06 -3.04 -19.55
C GLN A 50 9.36 -3.01 -18.75
N ILE A 51 9.31 -3.36 -17.46
CA ILE A 51 10.48 -3.42 -16.58
C ILE A 51 11.24 -4.70 -16.91
N THR A 52 12.55 -4.57 -17.09
CA THR A 52 13.48 -5.68 -17.31
C THR A 52 14.63 -5.59 -16.30
N ASP A 53 15.29 -6.72 -16.05
CA ASP A 53 16.32 -6.84 -15.00
C ASP A 53 17.53 -5.91 -15.22
N ASP A 54 17.76 -5.44 -16.46
CA ASP A 54 18.82 -4.50 -16.83
C ASP A 54 18.43 -3.01 -16.68
N MET A 55 17.19 -2.71 -16.31
CA MET A 55 16.72 -1.34 -16.09
C MET A 55 17.09 -0.84 -14.69
N GLU A 56 18.21 -0.14 -14.59
CA GLU A 56 18.59 0.57 -13.37
C GLU A 56 17.82 1.89 -13.20
N GLY A 57 17.32 2.19 -11.99
CA GLY A 57 16.67 3.47 -11.68
C GLY A 57 15.16 3.51 -11.99
N VAL A 58 14.49 2.36 -12.03
CA VAL A 58 13.02 2.30 -11.99
C VAL A 58 12.54 2.68 -10.59
N GLU A 59 11.64 3.65 -10.52
CA GLU A 59 11.08 4.16 -9.27
C GLU A 59 9.64 3.66 -9.08
N ALA A 60 9.32 3.20 -7.87
CA ALA A 60 7.95 2.92 -7.44
C ALA A 60 7.35 4.17 -6.79
N ILE A 61 6.46 4.87 -7.51
CA ILE A 61 5.83 6.10 -7.05
C ILE A 61 4.51 5.78 -6.34
N PRO A 62 4.34 6.18 -5.06
CA PRO A 62 3.08 5.97 -4.35
C PRO A 62 1.91 6.65 -5.06
N ILE A 63 0.78 5.94 -5.16
CA ILE A 63 -0.47 6.50 -5.64
C ILE A 63 -1.07 7.35 -4.53
N LYS A 64 -1.19 8.66 -4.79
CA LYS A 64 -1.90 9.58 -3.89
C LYS A 64 -3.39 9.26 -3.80
N TYR A 65 -3.88 9.13 -2.57
CA TYR A 65 -5.30 9.03 -2.22
C TYR A 65 -5.68 10.17 -1.29
N ASP A 66 -6.92 10.65 -1.38
CA ASP A 66 -7.44 11.67 -0.47
C ASP A 66 -7.97 11.02 0.83
N ALA A 67 -8.44 9.77 0.73
CA ALA A 67 -9.00 9.03 1.86
C ALA A 67 -8.94 7.51 1.65
N ILE A 68 -9.04 6.76 2.75
CA ILE A 68 -9.21 5.31 2.76
C ILE A 68 -10.58 4.97 3.36
N LYS A 69 -11.37 4.18 2.64
CA LYS A 69 -12.57 3.51 3.16
C LYS A 69 -12.17 2.15 3.74
N PHE A 70 -12.22 2.03 5.06
CA PHE A 70 -12.03 0.77 5.76
C PHE A 70 -13.34 0.01 5.89
N LEU A 71 -13.30 -1.29 5.66
CA LEU A 71 -14.45 -2.19 5.75
C LEU A 71 -14.11 -3.42 6.62
N THR A 72 -14.89 -3.71 7.67
CA THR A 72 -14.65 -4.90 8.52
C THR A 72 -15.34 -6.14 7.97
N GLY A 73 -14.79 -7.34 8.13
CA GLY A 73 -15.28 -8.56 7.48
C GLY A 73 -16.49 -9.26 8.13
N ALA A 74 -17.46 -8.56 8.73
CA ALA A 74 -18.58 -9.24 9.38
C ALA A 74 -19.38 -10.10 8.37
N TYR A 75 -19.56 -11.39 8.70
CA TYR A 75 -20.24 -12.39 7.87
C TYR A 75 -21.77 -12.25 7.87
N GLU A 76 -22.36 -11.50 8.81
CA GLU A 76 -23.80 -11.22 8.88
C GLU A 76 -24.07 -9.75 9.26
N GLY A 77 -25.14 -9.17 8.71
CA GLY A 77 -25.57 -7.78 8.97
C GLY A 77 -24.95 -6.73 8.04
N THR A 78 -25.12 -5.44 8.39
CA THR A 78 -24.49 -4.32 7.66
C THR A 78 -23.02 -4.24 8.03
N ARG A 79 -22.15 -4.35 7.02
CA ARG A 79 -20.70 -4.24 7.15
C ARG A 79 -20.30 -2.87 7.70
N PRO A 80 -19.74 -2.77 8.93
CA PRO A 80 -19.22 -1.50 9.42
C PRO A 80 -18.16 -0.95 8.46
N SER A 81 -18.23 0.35 8.22
CA SER A 81 -17.23 1.07 7.44
C SER A 81 -16.95 2.43 8.05
N MET A 82 -15.77 2.95 7.76
CA MET A 82 -15.41 4.34 8.02
C MET A 82 -14.54 4.84 6.86
N ILE A 83 -14.63 6.13 6.58
CA ILE A 83 -13.75 6.82 5.64
C ILE A 83 -12.81 7.70 6.47
N VAL A 84 -11.51 7.54 6.26
CA VAL A 84 -10.45 8.24 7.00
C VAL A 84 -9.59 9.02 6.01
N GLU A 85 -9.32 10.28 6.31
CA GLU A 85 -8.41 11.14 5.54
C GLU A 85 -7.02 10.52 5.44
N VAL A 86 -6.37 10.67 4.28
CA VAL A 86 -4.94 10.33 4.11
C VAL A 86 -4.14 11.62 4.13
N THR A 87 -3.12 11.66 4.98
CA THR A 87 -2.25 12.84 5.16
C THR A 87 -0.85 12.65 4.61
N GLY A 88 -0.49 11.41 4.23
CA GLY A 88 0.77 11.08 3.57
C GLY A 88 0.83 9.63 3.11
N GLU A 89 1.72 9.36 2.17
CA GLU A 89 1.95 8.07 1.54
C GLU A 89 3.44 7.88 1.26
N GLU A 90 4.00 6.75 1.70
CA GLU A 90 5.41 6.44 1.53
C GLU A 90 5.57 4.95 1.19
N VAL A 91 6.52 4.64 0.31
CA VAL A 91 6.88 3.26 -0.05
C VAL A 91 8.21 2.95 0.61
N TYR A 92 8.28 1.80 1.26
CA TYR A 92 9.47 1.30 1.94
C TYR A 92 9.87 -0.03 1.30
N ILE A 93 11.12 -0.12 0.85
CA ILE A 93 11.75 -1.39 0.49
C ILE A 93 12.08 -2.12 1.78
N LEU A 94 11.71 -3.40 1.85
CA LEU A 94 12.04 -4.25 2.97
C LEU A 94 13.45 -4.80 2.78
N THR A 95 14.25 -4.72 3.83
CA THR A 95 15.64 -5.18 3.84
C THR A 95 15.84 -6.28 4.87
N ASP A 96 16.80 -7.17 4.64
CA ASP A 96 17.28 -8.11 5.64
C ASP A 96 17.94 -7.34 6.79
N GLU A 97 17.55 -7.63 8.03
CA GLU A 97 18.04 -6.90 9.20
C GLU A 97 19.53 -7.17 9.51
N GLU A 98 20.07 -8.32 9.10
CA GLU A 98 21.46 -8.70 9.35
C GLU A 98 22.40 -8.15 8.28
N THR A 99 22.03 -8.26 7.00
CA THR A 99 22.88 -7.85 5.87
C THR A 99 22.61 -6.43 5.39
N GLY A 100 21.40 -5.91 5.61
CA GLY A 100 20.93 -4.65 5.04
C GLY A 100 20.64 -4.71 3.54
N GLU A 101 20.61 -5.90 2.94
CA GLU A 101 20.28 -6.11 1.54
C GLU A 101 18.77 -6.11 1.32
N ASP A 102 18.33 -5.70 0.13
CA ASP A 102 16.91 -5.73 -0.24
C ASP A 102 16.38 -7.17 -0.25
N LEU A 103 15.21 -7.37 0.36
CA LEU A 103 14.54 -8.66 0.31
C LEU A 103 13.94 -8.87 -1.08
N VAL A 104 14.35 -9.93 -1.76
CA VAL A 104 13.82 -10.34 -3.06
C VAL A 104 13.01 -11.62 -2.97
N TYR A 105 11.97 -11.75 -3.80
CA TYR A 105 11.16 -12.96 -3.90
C TYR A 105 10.69 -13.20 -5.33
N GLU A 106 10.49 -14.47 -5.68
CA GLU A 106 9.98 -14.85 -7.00
C GLU A 106 8.45 -14.96 -6.99
N ASN A 107 7.79 -14.40 -8.00
CA ASN A 107 6.38 -14.64 -8.30
C ASN A 107 6.18 -14.93 -9.78
N ASN A 108 5.74 -16.15 -10.11
CA ASN A 108 5.53 -16.61 -11.49
C ASN A 108 6.76 -16.45 -12.41
N GLY A 109 7.97 -16.74 -11.89
CA GLY A 109 9.22 -16.64 -12.67
C GLY A 109 9.75 -15.22 -12.86
N VAL A 110 9.19 -14.23 -12.16
CA VAL A 110 9.68 -12.85 -12.12
C VAL A 110 10.14 -12.54 -10.69
N GLU A 111 11.32 -11.97 -10.55
CA GLU A 111 11.86 -11.52 -9.26
C GLU A 111 11.30 -10.14 -8.90
N TYR A 112 10.92 -9.96 -7.64
CA TYR A 112 10.40 -8.71 -7.11
C TYR A 112 11.16 -8.33 -5.84
N VAL A 113 11.40 -7.04 -5.68
CA VAL A 113 11.84 -6.46 -4.41
C VAL A 113 10.61 -6.34 -3.48
N ALA A 114 10.72 -6.87 -2.28
CA ALA A 114 9.68 -6.78 -1.27
C ALA A 114 9.57 -5.34 -0.77
N ALA A 115 8.34 -4.81 -0.79
CA ALA A 115 8.07 -3.45 -0.37
C ALA A 115 6.70 -3.34 0.29
N GLU A 116 6.55 -2.32 1.13
CA GLU A 116 5.30 -1.94 1.77
C GLU A 116 4.96 -0.49 1.46
N ILE A 117 3.66 -0.19 1.35
CA ILE A 117 3.16 1.18 1.37
C ILE A 117 2.62 1.50 2.76
N VAL A 118 2.96 2.69 3.24
CA VAL A 118 2.57 3.24 4.54
C VAL A 118 1.73 4.50 4.29
N TYR A 119 0.50 4.48 4.77
CA TYR A 119 -0.40 5.64 4.75
C TYR A 119 -0.49 6.25 6.14
N SER A 120 -0.26 7.56 6.22
CA SER A 120 -0.57 8.35 7.41
C SER A 120 -2.07 8.69 7.40
N LEU A 121 -2.74 8.41 8.52
CA LEU A 121 -4.19 8.56 8.68
C LEU A 121 -4.51 9.85 9.44
N GLY A 122 -5.42 10.63 8.89
CA GLY A 122 -5.98 11.84 9.49
C GLY A 122 -7.31 11.59 10.20
N LYS A 123 -8.23 12.54 10.08
CA LYS A 123 -9.55 12.46 10.74
C LYS A 123 -10.49 11.48 10.04
N ILE A 124 -11.44 10.94 10.80
CA ILE A 124 -12.58 10.22 10.25
C ILE A 124 -13.53 11.25 9.63
N ILE A 125 -13.94 11.02 8.38
CA ILE A 125 -14.80 11.93 7.61
C ILE A 125 -16.20 11.36 7.33
N GLU A 126 -16.38 10.03 7.38
CA GLU A 126 -17.67 9.33 7.28
C GLU A 126 -17.67 8.02 8.07
#